data_AF-A0AAN0NIM5-F1
#
_entry.id   AF-A0AAN0NIM5-F1
#
_cell.length_a   1.000
_cell.length_b   1.000
_cell.length_c   1.000
_cell.angle_alpha   90.00
_cell.angle_beta   90.00
_cell.angle_gamma   90.00
#
_symmetry.space_group_name_H-M   'P 1'
#
loop_
_entity.id
_entity.type
_entity.pdbx_description
1 polymer ?
#
loop_
_entity_poly.entity_id
_entity_poly.type
_entity_poly.pdbx_seq_one_letter_code
_entity_poly.pdbx_strand_id
1 'polypeptide(L)'
;MADGNMSTSLKVGRLPKAGSAPANDCSLCPTPFTWQEPDTIPTRQWLYGRHLMRGIVSLTVAPGGVGKSSLVILQALELVTGRELLGHGIGASVRVWVINLEDDRDELTRRLVAAMKYYGLDSKDIGDRLYLDSGLDQPLMLARESRDDLLLNEAIFQRMEEVIRREQIDVVIIDPFVSAHQVNEADNGKIDRVAKRLSRLSMDCNCAIELVHHTRKLNGMAASSEASRGASSLLAAARSSRALQKASEKERREWGSPMTMEPISLSNGIRRTSRMLADWKSTGPFPSRLAKETRLPLSNASIHRMLSKAFLAVICWQYSRQWMERSFVFQTRPDSGWVRKSR
;
A
#
# COMPACT_ATOMS: atom_id res chain seq x y z
N MET A 1 -39.72 41.62 42.34
CA MET A 1 -39.31 42.75 41.49
C MET A 1 -37.96 42.37 40.91
N ALA A 2 -37.99 41.61 39.82
CA ALA A 2 -37.87 42.10 38.44
C ALA A 2 -36.39 42.12 37.99
N ASP A 3 -35.99 40.94 37.54
CA ASP A 3 -35.01 40.58 36.51
C ASP A 3 -34.24 41.71 35.82
N GLY A 4 -32.92 41.71 36.02
CA GLY A 4 -31.96 42.29 35.10
C GLY A 4 -31.35 41.18 34.25
N ASN A 5 -31.68 41.13 32.97
CA ASN A 5 -30.85 40.42 31.99
C ASN A 5 -30.79 41.24 30.70
N MET A 6 -29.73 42.05 30.58
CA MET A 6 -29.37 42.76 29.37
C MET A 6 -28.90 41.75 28.32
N SER A 7 -29.77 41.43 27.37
CA SER A 7 -29.37 40.81 26.10
C SER A 7 -28.88 41.90 25.15
N THR A 8 -27.57 42.10 25.10
CA THR A 8 -26.92 42.91 24.04
C THR A 8 -26.80 42.07 22.78
N SER A 9 -27.85 42.06 21.96
CA SER A 9 -27.79 41.52 20.60
C SER A 9 -26.89 42.41 19.74
N LEU A 10 -25.68 41.94 19.42
CA LEU A 10 -24.80 42.54 18.41
C LEU A 10 -25.53 42.51 17.05
N LYS A 11 -26.06 43.66 16.62
CA LYS A 11 -26.58 43.85 15.27
C LYS A 11 -25.38 43.88 14.31
N VAL A 12 -25.06 42.73 13.71
CA VAL A 12 -24.13 42.67 12.58
C VAL A 12 -24.84 43.30 11.39
N GLY A 13 -24.50 44.55 11.07
CA GLY A 13 -25.02 45.26 9.91
C GLY A 13 -24.67 44.50 8.62
N ARG A 14 -25.68 44.00 7.90
CA ARG A 14 -25.50 43.45 6.57
C ARG A 14 -25.17 44.61 5.63
N LEU A 15 -23.98 44.60 5.02
CA LEU A 15 -23.59 45.58 4.00
C LEU A 15 -24.65 45.60 2.87
N PRO A 16 -24.95 46.77 2.29
CA PRO A 16 -25.94 46.89 1.22
C PRO A 16 -25.56 45.98 0.05
N LYS A 17 -26.55 45.28 -0.51
CA LYS A 17 -26.38 44.50 -1.75
C LYS A 17 -25.90 45.46 -2.83
N ALA A 18 -24.72 45.20 -3.38
CA ALA A 18 -24.20 45.93 -4.53
C ALA A 18 -25.25 45.91 -5.66
N GLY A 19 -25.52 47.09 -6.22
CA GLY A 19 -26.44 47.26 -7.34
C GLY A 19 -26.04 46.40 -8.53
N SER A 20 -27.03 46.02 -9.33
CA SER A 20 -26.91 45.16 -10.51
C SER A 20 -25.94 45.74 -11.54
N ALA A 21 -24.67 45.36 -11.44
CA ALA A 21 -23.74 45.39 -12.56
C ALA A 21 -24.14 44.30 -13.58
N PRO A 22 -23.92 44.52 -14.89
CA PRO A 22 -24.29 43.54 -15.91
C PRO A 22 -23.60 42.21 -15.62
N ALA A 23 -24.39 41.14 -15.61
CA ALA A 23 -23.94 39.78 -15.41
C ALA A 23 -23.09 39.36 -16.62
N ASN A 24 -21.78 39.56 -16.56
CA ASN A 24 -20.82 38.76 -17.29
C ASN A 24 -19.45 38.89 -16.62
N ASP A 25 -18.88 37.71 -16.36
CA ASP A 25 -17.51 37.45 -15.88
C ASP A 25 -17.27 37.54 -14.36
N CYS A 26 -17.88 36.62 -13.61
CA CYS A 26 -17.39 36.24 -12.29
C CYS A 26 -16.91 34.79 -12.32
N SER A 27 -15.63 34.59 -12.66
CA SER A 27 -14.95 33.28 -12.70
C SER A 27 -14.83 32.60 -11.32
N LEU A 28 -15.17 33.30 -10.24
CA LEU A 28 -15.19 32.79 -8.87
C LEU A 28 -16.46 33.25 -8.14
N CYS A 29 -17.60 32.62 -8.46
CA CYS A 29 -18.85 32.82 -7.75
C CYS A 29 -18.93 31.91 -6.51
N PRO A 30 -19.21 32.41 -5.31
CA PRO A 30 -19.45 31.55 -4.15
C PRO A 30 -20.76 30.77 -4.33
N THR A 31 -20.69 29.44 -4.24
CA THR A 31 -21.88 28.57 -4.27
C THR A 31 -22.49 28.47 -2.87
N PRO A 32 -23.76 28.87 -2.65
CA PRO A 32 -24.42 28.71 -1.35
C PRO A 32 -24.51 27.23 -0.94
N PHE A 33 -24.22 26.94 0.33
CA PHE A 33 -24.43 25.61 0.88
C PHE A 33 -25.92 25.25 0.85
N THR A 34 -26.24 24.09 0.26
CA THR A 34 -27.57 23.49 0.34
C THR A 34 -27.51 22.37 1.35
N TRP A 35 -28.27 22.51 2.43
CA TRP A 35 -28.39 21.45 3.43
C TRP A 35 -29.05 20.22 2.80
N GLN A 36 -28.54 19.05 3.17
CA GLN A 36 -29.03 17.75 2.71
C GLN A 36 -29.30 16.87 3.94
N GLU A 37 -30.31 16.02 3.82
CA GLU A 37 -30.62 15.02 4.84
C GLU A 37 -29.41 14.09 5.02
N PRO A 38 -28.95 13.80 6.26
CA PRO A 38 -27.74 13.04 6.51
C PRO A 38 -27.68 11.68 5.79
N ASP A 39 -28.81 10.99 5.68
CA ASP A 39 -28.91 9.65 5.08
C ASP A 39 -28.80 9.69 3.54
N THR A 40 -28.94 10.87 2.93
CA THR A 40 -28.79 11.05 1.47
C THR A 40 -27.34 11.30 1.06
N ILE A 41 -26.46 11.59 2.02
CA ILE A 41 -25.05 11.87 1.75
C ILE A 41 -24.33 10.55 1.46
N PRO A 42 -23.70 10.37 0.28
CA PRO A 42 -23.04 9.13 -0.06
C PRO A 42 -21.89 8.82 0.92
N THR A 43 -21.77 7.56 1.32
CA THR A 43 -20.69 7.10 2.17
C THR A 43 -19.35 7.14 1.43
N ARG A 44 -18.26 7.22 2.18
CA ARG A 44 -16.91 7.18 1.62
C ARG A 44 -16.66 5.82 0.96
N GLN A 45 -16.19 5.84 -0.28
CA GLN A 45 -15.92 4.65 -1.08
C GLN A 45 -14.50 4.13 -0.80
N TRP A 46 -14.33 3.46 0.34
CA TRP A 46 -13.09 2.81 0.74
C TRP A 46 -12.82 1.56 -0.11
N LEU A 47 -11.59 1.40 -0.56
CA LEU A 47 -11.12 0.25 -1.34
C LEU A 47 -10.25 -0.69 -0.51
N TYR A 48 -9.47 -0.14 0.43
CA TYR A 48 -8.53 -0.90 1.26
C TYR A 48 -8.46 -0.32 2.66
N GLY A 49 -9.08 -1.00 3.63
CA GLY A 49 -9.22 -0.56 5.01
C GLY A 49 -9.64 0.91 5.11
N ARG A 50 -8.85 1.70 5.83
CA ARG A 50 -8.97 3.17 5.91
C ARG A 50 -7.84 3.91 5.20
N HIS A 51 -7.23 3.26 4.21
CA HIS A 51 -6.06 3.79 3.52
C HIS A 51 -6.33 4.20 2.08
N LEU A 52 -6.97 3.35 1.27
CA LEU A 52 -7.28 3.68 -0.13
C LEU A 52 -8.76 4.03 -0.27
N MET A 53 -9.04 5.16 -0.90
CA MET A 53 -10.39 5.67 -1.15
C MET A 53 -10.47 6.22 -2.57
N ARG A 54 -11.59 6.01 -3.25
CA ARG A 54 -11.78 6.56 -4.60
C ARG A 54 -11.72 8.09 -4.58
N GLY A 55 -11.13 8.68 -5.63
CA GLY A 55 -10.99 10.12 -5.78
C GLY A 55 -9.92 10.75 -4.89
N ILE A 56 -9.08 9.94 -4.25
CA ILE A 56 -8.10 10.38 -3.26
C ILE A 56 -6.70 9.84 -3.56
N VAL A 57 -5.70 10.70 -3.34
CA VAL A 57 -4.29 10.33 -3.27
C VAL A 57 -3.92 9.94 -1.84
N SER A 58 -3.27 8.78 -1.71
CA SER A 58 -2.72 8.22 -0.48
C SER A 58 -1.20 8.05 -0.60
N LEU A 59 -0.54 7.95 0.55
CA LEU A 59 0.92 7.94 0.63
C LEU A 59 1.44 6.85 1.57
N THR A 60 2.34 6.01 1.07
CA THR A 60 3.19 5.13 1.88
C THR A 60 4.60 5.69 1.95
N VAL A 61 5.03 6.06 3.14
CA VAL A 61 6.40 6.51 3.41
C VAL A 61 7.22 5.44 4.11
N ALA A 62 8.45 5.23 3.66
CA ALA A 62 9.38 4.38 4.42
C ALA A 62 10.84 4.56 3.96
N PRO A 63 11.82 4.29 4.85
CA PRO A 63 13.21 4.19 4.44
C PRO A 63 13.45 3.14 3.35
N GLY A 64 14.56 3.24 2.63
CA GLY A 64 14.98 2.19 1.68
C GLY A 64 15.17 0.83 2.37
N GLY A 65 14.82 -0.25 1.68
CA GLY A 65 15.08 -1.62 2.15
C GLY A 65 14.25 -2.09 3.35
N VAL A 66 13.08 -1.49 3.58
CA VAL A 66 12.14 -1.88 4.65
C VAL A 66 10.93 -2.69 4.16
N GLY A 67 10.86 -3.02 2.87
CA GLY A 67 9.82 -3.91 2.33
C GLY A 67 8.60 -3.21 1.70
N LYS A 68 8.72 -1.94 1.28
CA LYS A 68 7.60 -1.20 0.65
C LYS A 68 7.07 -1.89 -0.61
N SER A 69 7.94 -2.26 -1.54
CA SER A 69 7.51 -2.93 -2.77
C SER A 69 6.90 -4.29 -2.49
N SER A 70 7.36 -5.01 -1.47
CA SER A 70 6.71 -6.24 -0.99
C SER A 70 5.30 -5.95 -0.44
N LEU A 71 5.13 -4.90 0.36
CA LEU A 71 3.81 -4.47 0.85
C LEU A 71 2.89 -4.10 -0.31
N VAL A 72 3.38 -3.35 -1.29
CA VAL A 72 2.63 -2.93 -2.48
C VAL A 72 2.14 -4.13 -3.29
N ILE A 73 3.02 -5.12 -3.51
CA ILE A 73 2.65 -6.36 -4.21
C ILE A 73 1.56 -7.11 -3.45
N LEU A 74 1.69 -7.25 -2.13
CA LEU A 74 0.67 -7.92 -1.31
C LEU A 74 -0.65 -7.15 -1.30
N GLN A 75 -0.61 -5.83 -1.18
CA GLN A 75 -1.78 -4.98 -1.26
C GLN A 75 -2.48 -5.09 -2.61
N ALA A 76 -1.70 -5.11 -3.72
CA ALA A 76 -2.26 -5.32 -5.05
C ALA A 76 -2.92 -6.68 -5.16
N LEU A 77 -2.30 -7.75 -4.64
CA LEU A 77 -2.88 -9.09 -4.60
C LEU A 77 -4.16 -9.14 -3.76
N GLU A 78 -4.18 -8.52 -2.59
CA GLU A 78 -5.38 -8.38 -1.76
C GLU A 78 -6.53 -7.73 -2.55
N LEU A 79 -6.27 -6.57 -3.15
CA LEU A 79 -7.25 -5.81 -3.93
C LEU A 79 -7.78 -6.57 -5.14
N VAL A 80 -6.93 -7.26 -5.92
CA VAL A 80 -7.40 -7.97 -7.12
C VAL A 80 -8.07 -9.30 -6.80
N THR A 81 -7.73 -9.94 -5.68
CA THR A 81 -8.34 -11.22 -5.27
C THR A 81 -9.55 -11.05 -4.38
N GLY A 82 -9.69 -9.90 -3.70
CA GLY A 82 -10.68 -9.69 -2.65
C GLY A 82 -10.42 -10.50 -1.38
N ARG A 83 -9.23 -11.10 -1.23
CA ARG A 83 -8.86 -11.91 -0.06
C ARG A 83 -7.99 -11.11 0.89
N GLU A 84 -8.30 -11.14 2.17
CA GLU A 84 -7.49 -10.50 3.21
C GLU A 84 -6.23 -11.35 3.49
N LEU A 85 -5.09 -10.91 2.95
CA LEU A 85 -3.76 -11.53 3.17
C LEU A 85 -3.03 -10.88 4.34
N LEU A 86 -3.27 -9.59 4.57
CA LEU A 86 -2.67 -8.76 5.61
C LEU A 86 -3.69 -8.32 6.69
N GLY A 87 -4.97 -8.66 6.53
CA GLY A 87 -6.03 -8.39 7.51
C GLY A 87 -6.52 -6.94 7.58
N HIS A 88 -6.38 -6.16 6.50
CA HIS A 88 -6.72 -4.73 6.48
C HIS A 88 -8.19 -4.42 6.15
N GLY A 89 -9.01 -5.42 5.85
CA GLY A 89 -10.38 -5.23 5.37
C GLY A 89 -10.42 -4.85 3.89
N ILE A 90 -11.10 -5.65 3.07
CA ILE A 90 -11.27 -5.39 1.62
C ILE A 90 -12.75 -5.32 1.30
N GLY A 91 -13.19 -4.24 0.65
CA GLY A 91 -14.59 -4.04 0.32
C GLY A 91 -15.06 -4.97 -0.81
N ALA A 92 -14.35 -4.96 -1.94
CA ALA A 92 -14.61 -5.79 -3.10
C ALA A 92 -13.30 -6.00 -3.88
N SER A 93 -13.27 -7.02 -4.76
CA SER A 93 -12.16 -7.16 -5.70
C SER A 93 -12.23 -6.06 -6.76
N VAL A 94 -11.07 -5.46 -7.06
CA VAL A 94 -10.96 -4.27 -7.92
C VAL A 94 -9.78 -4.39 -8.87
N ARG A 95 -9.75 -3.52 -9.89
CA ARG A 95 -8.67 -3.48 -10.89
C ARG A 95 -7.53 -2.59 -10.41
N VAL A 96 -6.32 -3.13 -10.41
CA VAL A 96 -5.13 -2.47 -9.88
C VAL A 96 -4.07 -2.34 -10.96
N TRP A 97 -3.51 -1.15 -11.08
CA TRP A 97 -2.35 -0.88 -11.92
C TRP A 97 -1.15 -0.51 -11.07
N VAL A 98 -0.16 -1.40 -11.05
CA VAL A 98 1.12 -1.20 -10.38
C VAL A 98 2.14 -0.75 -11.41
N ILE A 99 2.66 0.47 -11.23
CA ILE A 99 3.73 1.05 -12.03
C ILE A 99 4.96 1.10 -11.12
N ASN A 100 5.83 0.09 -11.25
CA ASN A 100 7.09 0.07 -10.52
C ASN A 100 8.20 0.69 -11.37
N LEU A 101 8.90 1.69 -10.87
CA LEU A 101 9.86 2.50 -11.62
C LEU A 101 11.33 2.16 -11.31
N GLU A 102 11.60 1.04 -10.64
CA GLU A 102 12.95 0.64 -10.22
C GLU A 102 13.36 -0.77 -10.69
N ASP A 103 12.46 -1.74 -10.62
CA ASP A 103 12.70 -3.14 -10.95
C ASP A 103 12.28 -3.46 -12.39
N ASP A 104 12.98 -4.41 -13.03
CA ASP A 104 12.60 -4.95 -14.32
C ASP A 104 11.38 -5.89 -14.23
N ARG A 105 10.78 -6.19 -15.39
CA ARG A 105 9.59 -7.07 -15.47
C ARG A 105 9.83 -8.46 -14.89
N ASP A 106 11.04 -9.00 -15.05
CA ASP A 106 11.41 -10.32 -14.56
C ASP A 106 11.40 -10.36 -13.03
N GLU A 107 11.98 -9.36 -12.38
CA GLU A 107 12.03 -9.24 -10.92
C GLU A 107 10.65 -8.98 -10.33
N LEU A 108 9.85 -8.10 -10.97
CA LEU A 108 8.46 -7.89 -10.57
C LEU A 108 7.65 -9.18 -10.64
N THR A 109 7.80 -9.94 -11.72
CA THR A 109 7.13 -11.23 -11.90
C THR A 109 7.60 -12.24 -10.86
N ARG A 110 8.91 -12.33 -10.57
CA ARG A 110 9.45 -13.22 -9.52
C ARG A 110 8.83 -12.91 -8.16
N ARG A 111 8.77 -11.64 -7.78
CA ARG A 111 8.21 -11.22 -6.48
C ARG A 111 6.70 -11.48 -6.39
N LEU A 112 5.95 -11.13 -7.43
CA LEU A 112 4.51 -11.38 -7.49
C LEU A 112 4.19 -12.89 -7.38
N VAL A 113 4.83 -13.71 -8.23
CA VAL A 113 4.58 -15.16 -8.25
C VAL A 113 5.05 -15.83 -6.96
N ALA A 114 6.13 -15.36 -6.34
CA ALA A 114 6.56 -15.84 -5.03
C ALA A 114 5.51 -15.56 -3.95
N ALA A 115 4.94 -14.35 -3.93
CA ALA A 115 3.85 -13.99 -3.03
C ALA A 115 2.60 -14.84 -3.28
N MET A 116 2.18 -15.01 -4.54
CA MET A 116 1.05 -15.88 -4.91
C MET A 116 1.25 -17.31 -4.40
N LYS A 117 2.44 -17.89 -4.60
CA LYS A 117 2.77 -19.24 -4.12
C LYS A 117 2.68 -19.34 -2.60
N TYR A 118 3.17 -18.33 -1.88
CA TYR A 118 3.13 -18.31 -0.42
C TYR A 118 1.69 -18.28 0.12
N TYR A 119 0.81 -17.49 -0.49
CA TYR A 119 -0.58 -17.35 -0.09
C TYR A 119 -1.54 -18.34 -0.78
N GLY A 120 -1.03 -19.29 -1.57
CA GLY A 120 -1.84 -20.27 -2.28
C GLY A 120 -2.81 -19.66 -3.31
N LEU A 121 -2.38 -18.58 -3.98
CA LEU A 121 -3.12 -17.93 -5.05
C LEU A 121 -2.71 -18.49 -6.41
N ASP A 122 -3.67 -18.54 -7.34
CA ASP A 122 -3.42 -18.90 -8.72
C ASP A 122 -3.84 -17.79 -9.71
N SER A 123 -3.65 -18.02 -11.01
CA SER A 123 -3.97 -17.04 -12.04
C SER A 123 -5.46 -16.72 -12.14
N LYS A 124 -6.35 -17.63 -11.73
CA LYS A 124 -7.81 -17.43 -11.75
C LYS A 124 -8.23 -16.47 -10.64
N ASP A 125 -7.53 -16.48 -9.51
CA ASP A 125 -7.77 -15.53 -8.42
C ASP A 125 -7.50 -14.09 -8.86
N ILE A 126 -6.51 -13.87 -9.72
CA ILE A 126 -6.18 -12.56 -10.27
C ILE A 126 -7.09 -12.20 -11.45
N GLY A 127 -7.29 -13.12 -12.39
CA GLY A 127 -8.01 -12.87 -13.63
C GLY A 127 -7.33 -11.79 -14.48
N ASP A 128 -8.11 -10.82 -14.94
CA ASP A 128 -7.68 -9.68 -15.77
C ASP A 128 -7.55 -8.38 -14.97
N ARG A 129 -7.56 -8.45 -13.64
CA ARG A 129 -7.66 -7.28 -12.74
C ARG A 129 -6.31 -6.66 -12.38
N LEU A 130 -5.18 -7.30 -12.67
CA LEU A 130 -3.86 -6.80 -12.30
C LEU A 130 -3.06 -6.38 -13.53
N TYR A 131 -2.64 -5.12 -13.55
CA TYR A 131 -1.70 -4.55 -14.50
C TYR A 131 -0.38 -4.29 -13.76
N LEU A 132 0.73 -4.80 -14.31
CA LEU A 132 2.05 -4.73 -13.69
C LEU A 132 3.07 -4.27 -14.72
N ASP A 133 3.51 -3.02 -14.60
CA ASP A 133 4.44 -2.40 -15.54
C ASP A 133 5.74 -1.98 -14.84
N SER A 134 6.83 -2.15 -15.57
CA SER A 134 8.17 -1.69 -15.19
C SER A 134 8.47 -0.35 -15.88
N GLY A 135 8.95 0.62 -15.11
CA GLY A 135 9.44 1.91 -15.59
C GLY A 135 10.72 1.80 -16.43
N LEU A 136 11.41 0.66 -16.38
CA LEU A 136 12.54 0.38 -17.25
C LEU A 136 12.09 0.04 -18.67
N ASP A 137 10.90 -0.56 -18.83
CA ASP A 137 10.26 -0.80 -20.13
C ASP A 137 9.49 0.44 -20.60
N GLN A 138 8.71 1.05 -19.68
CA GLN A 138 7.82 2.16 -19.94
C GLN A 138 8.01 3.28 -18.90
N PRO A 139 8.93 4.24 -19.15
CA PRO A 139 9.18 5.33 -18.22
C PRO A 139 7.92 6.17 -17.96
N LEU A 140 7.69 6.52 -16.70
CA LEU A 140 6.64 7.45 -16.30
C LEU A 140 7.27 8.78 -15.89
N MET A 141 7.04 9.85 -16.66
CA MET A 141 7.55 11.19 -16.35
C MET A 141 6.39 12.17 -16.22
N LEU A 142 5.93 12.40 -15.00
CA LEU A 142 4.80 13.27 -14.65
C LEU A 142 5.16 14.75 -14.72
N ALA A 143 6.39 15.11 -14.36
CA ALA A 143 6.84 16.48 -14.34
C ALA A 143 8.36 16.61 -14.42
N ARG A 144 8.83 17.74 -14.93
CA ARG A 144 10.25 18.12 -14.95
C ARG A 144 10.41 19.60 -14.64
N GLU A 145 11.57 19.97 -14.10
CA GLU A 145 11.96 21.37 -13.96
C GLU A 145 12.62 21.91 -15.24
N SER A 146 12.34 23.18 -15.56
CA SER A 146 12.99 23.91 -16.64
C SER A 146 13.23 25.34 -16.21
N ARG A 147 14.51 25.75 -16.10
CA ARG A 147 14.94 27.13 -15.76
C ARG A 147 14.09 27.73 -14.62
N ASP A 148 14.00 26.96 -13.52
CA ASP A 148 13.24 27.23 -12.28
C ASP A 148 11.72 27.02 -12.31
N ASP A 149 11.11 26.84 -13.47
CA ASP A 149 9.68 26.51 -13.59
C ASP A 149 9.40 25.01 -13.55
N LEU A 150 8.23 24.64 -13.01
CA LEU A 150 7.69 23.29 -13.09
C LEU A 150 6.88 23.11 -14.37
N LEU A 151 7.29 22.15 -15.19
CA LEU A 151 6.54 21.68 -16.36
C LEU A 151 5.86 20.36 -16.03
N LEU A 152 4.53 20.37 -15.96
CA LEU A 152 3.72 19.14 -15.88
C LEU A 152 3.63 18.50 -17.27
N ASN A 153 3.75 17.18 -17.32
CA ASN A 153 3.63 16.42 -18.56
C ASN A 153 2.16 16.06 -18.82
N GLU A 154 1.38 17.04 -19.31
CA GLU A 154 -0.07 16.86 -19.52
C GLU A 154 -0.39 15.72 -20.51
N ALA A 155 0.49 15.44 -21.48
CA ALA A 155 0.31 14.31 -22.39
C ALA A 155 0.33 12.96 -21.65
N ILE A 156 1.23 12.80 -20.67
CA ILE A 156 1.25 11.60 -19.82
C ILE A 156 0.02 11.54 -18.92
N PHE A 157 -0.41 12.64 -18.32
CA PHE A 157 -1.62 12.65 -17.50
C PHE A 157 -2.88 12.30 -18.32
N GLN A 158 -3.03 12.84 -19.53
CA GLN A 158 -4.11 12.49 -20.46
C GLN A 158 -4.05 11.01 -20.81
N ARG A 159 -2.85 10.48 -21.11
CA ARG A 159 -2.69 9.06 -21.43
C ARG A 159 -3.05 8.17 -20.25
N MET A 160 -2.65 8.54 -19.04
CA MET A 160 -3.05 7.82 -17.82
C MET A 160 -4.57 7.83 -17.65
N GLU A 161 -5.22 8.99 -17.83
CA GLU A 161 -6.68 9.10 -17.78
C GLU A 161 -7.37 8.17 -18.79
N GLU A 162 -6.92 8.16 -20.05
CA GLU A 162 -7.45 7.26 -21.08
C GLU A 162 -7.32 5.79 -20.68
N VAL A 163 -6.14 5.39 -20.18
CA VAL A 163 -5.88 4.01 -19.76
C VAL A 163 -6.73 3.63 -18.56
N ILE A 164 -6.77 4.49 -17.53
CA ILE A 164 -7.56 4.28 -16.32
C ILE A 164 -9.03 4.10 -16.67
N ARG A 165 -9.59 4.95 -17.55
CA ARG A 165 -10.99 4.84 -17.97
C ARG A 165 -11.24 3.60 -18.83
N ARG A 166 -10.39 3.33 -19.83
CA ARG A 166 -10.54 2.19 -20.75
C ARG A 166 -10.48 0.86 -20.02
N GLU A 167 -9.51 0.71 -19.13
CA GLU A 167 -9.27 -0.51 -18.37
C GLU A 167 -10.05 -0.54 -17.05
N GLN A 168 -10.85 0.50 -16.76
CA GLN A 168 -11.62 0.66 -15.51
C GLN A 168 -10.77 0.47 -14.24
N ILE A 169 -9.56 1.07 -14.21
CA ILE A 169 -8.64 0.94 -13.08
C ILE A 169 -9.21 1.66 -11.85
N ASP A 170 -9.30 0.92 -10.75
CA ASP A 170 -9.80 1.43 -9.48
C ASP A 170 -8.68 1.93 -8.57
N VAL A 171 -7.48 1.36 -8.69
CA VAL A 171 -6.29 1.73 -7.91
C VAL A 171 -5.07 1.82 -8.81
N VAL A 172 -4.39 2.97 -8.80
CA VAL A 172 -3.07 3.15 -9.43
C VAL A 172 -2.02 3.25 -8.33
N ILE A 173 -0.95 2.46 -8.42
CA ILE A 173 0.17 2.50 -7.47
C ILE A 173 1.43 2.92 -8.21
N ILE A 174 2.11 3.97 -7.73
CA ILE A 174 3.35 4.49 -8.30
C ILE A 174 4.48 4.23 -7.29
N ASP A 175 5.38 3.30 -7.61
CA ASP A 175 6.46 2.86 -6.73
C ASP A 175 7.85 2.92 -7.39
N PRO A 176 8.75 3.84 -7.00
CA PRO A 176 8.53 4.99 -6.12
C PRO A 176 8.10 6.25 -6.88
N PHE A 177 7.44 7.16 -6.18
CA PHE A 177 7.04 8.47 -6.70
C PHE A 177 8.23 9.33 -7.16
N VAL A 178 9.38 9.25 -6.49
CA VAL A 178 10.58 10.05 -6.84
C VAL A 178 11.07 9.78 -8.27
N SER A 179 10.89 8.56 -8.75
CA SER A 179 11.29 8.17 -10.11
C SER A 179 10.28 8.64 -11.17
N ALA A 180 9.11 9.15 -10.76
CA ALA A 180 8.07 9.63 -11.66
C ALA A 180 8.21 11.10 -12.05
N HIS A 181 9.22 11.81 -11.54
CA HIS A 181 9.43 13.23 -11.83
C HIS A 181 10.91 13.65 -11.75
N GLN A 182 11.27 14.75 -12.42
CA GLN A 182 12.57 15.41 -12.33
C GLN A 182 12.40 16.79 -11.68
N VAL A 183 12.00 16.76 -10.42
CA VAL A 183 11.71 17.93 -9.59
C VAL A 183 12.50 17.76 -8.30
N ASN A 184 13.12 18.84 -7.83
CA ASN A 184 13.80 18.85 -6.56
C ASN A 184 12.79 18.58 -5.44
N GLU A 185 12.90 17.43 -4.78
CA GLU A 185 11.97 17.03 -3.71
C GLU A 185 11.96 17.99 -2.51
N ALA A 186 13.00 18.82 -2.35
CA ALA A 186 13.03 19.86 -1.34
C ALA A 186 12.12 21.06 -1.69
N ASP A 187 11.72 21.22 -2.95
CA ASP A 187 10.80 22.27 -3.39
C ASP A 187 9.34 21.82 -3.17
N ASN A 188 8.85 22.06 -1.96
CA ASN A 188 7.48 21.73 -1.56
C ASN A 188 6.41 22.38 -2.46
N GLY A 189 6.68 23.56 -3.03
CA GLY A 189 5.72 24.25 -3.90
C GLY A 189 5.55 23.52 -5.24
N LYS A 190 6.66 23.06 -5.83
CA LYS A 190 6.62 22.27 -7.06
C LYS A 190 6.00 20.89 -6.83
N ILE A 191 6.38 20.20 -5.74
CA ILE A 191 5.81 18.89 -5.41
C ILE A 191 4.30 18.97 -5.14
N ASP A 192 3.82 20.02 -4.46
CA ASP A 192 2.38 20.26 -4.24
C ASP A 192 1.62 20.39 -5.57
N ARG A 193 2.19 21.07 -6.58
CA ARG A 193 1.56 21.16 -7.91
C ARG A 193 1.43 19.79 -8.59
N VAL A 194 2.43 18.92 -8.50
CA VAL A 194 2.36 17.55 -9.03
C VAL A 194 1.30 16.73 -8.28
N ALA A 195 1.30 16.81 -6.95
CA ALA A 195 0.35 16.08 -6.11
C ALA A 195 -1.10 16.53 -6.32
N LYS A 196 -1.34 17.83 -6.55
CA LYS A 196 -2.66 18.37 -6.92
C LYS A 196 -3.11 17.89 -8.29
N ARG A 197 -2.21 17.79 -9.27
CA ARG A 197 -2.55 17.25 -10.59
C ARG A 197 -2.93 15.76 -10.54
N LEU A 198 -2.24 14.98 -9.71
CA LEU A 198 -2.60 13.58 -9.42
C LEU A 198 -3.94 13.48 -8.67
N SER A 199 -4.18 14.38 -7.70
CA SER A 199 -5.47 14.44 -6.99
C SER A 199 -6.63 14.72 -7.94
N ARG A 200 -6.43 15.62 -8.92
CA ARG A 200 -7.41 15.89 -9.97
C ARG A 200 -7.64 14.67 -10.86
N LEU A 201 -6.58 14.00 -11.31
CA LEU A 201 -6.68 12.75 -12.08
C LEU A 201 -7.50 11.69 -11.32
N SER A 202 -7.20 11.50 -10.04
CA SER A 202 -7.89 10.56 -9.16
C SER A 202 -9.38 10.86 -9.04
N MET A 203 -9.75 12.14 -8.85
CA MET A 203 -11.14 12.59 -8.82
C MET A 203 -11.85 12.40 -10.16
N ASP A 204 -11.23 12.86 -11.26
CA ASP A 204 -11.82 12.82 -12.60
C ASP A 204 -12.07 11.37 -13.05
N CYS A 205 -11.18 10.44 -12.66
CA CYS A 205 -11.29 9.02 -12.99
C CYS A 205 -12.03 8.16 -11.93
N ASN A 206 -12.42 8.74 -10.79
CA ASN A 206 -12.99 8.01 -9.65
C ASN A 206 -12.16 6.78 -9.21
N CYS A 207 -10.83 6.90 -9.25
CA CYS A 207 -9.87 5.88 -8.82
C CYS A 207 -9.07 6.35 -7.60
N ALA A 208 -8.49 5.44 -6.83
CA ALA A 208 -7.51 5.77 -5.79
C ALA A 208 -6.09 5.80 -6.40
N ILE A 209 -5.24 6.71 -5.92
CA ILE A 209 -3.82 6.73 -6.29
C ILE A 209 -2.98 6.54 -5.03
N GLU A 210 -2.13 5.53 -5.02
CA GLU A 210 -1.16 5.27 -3.97
C GLU A 210 0.24 5.68 -4.42
N LEU A 211 0.84 6.62 -3.69
CA LEU A 211 2.21 7.05 -3.91
C LEU A 211 3.12 6.37 -2.90
N VAL A 212 4.19 5.74 -3.39
CA VAL A 212 5.20 5.16 -2.52
C VAL A 212 6.42 6.06 -2.51
N HIS A 213 6.79 6.56 -1.33
CA HIS A 213 7.85 7.55 -1.20
C HIS A 213 8.92 7.10 -0.22
N HIS A 214 10.17 7.34 -0.59
CA HIS A 214 11.32 6.99 0.22
C HIS A 214 11.62 8.13 1.18
N THR A 215 11.56 7.86 2.48
CA THR A 215 12.03 8.84 3.47
C THR A 215 13.48 8.58 3.82
N ARG A 216 14.21 9.61 4.25
CA ARG A 216 15.51 9.42 4.89
C ARG A 216 15.35 8.53 6.12
N LYS A 217 16.41 7.79 6.47
CA LYS A 217 16.44 6.91 7.66
C LYS A 217 16.04 7.74 8.89
N LEU A 218 14.95 7.33 9.54
CA LEU A 218 14.61 7.82 10.87
C LEU A 218 15.60 7.14 11.82
N ASN A 219 16.48 7.91 12.44
CA ASN A 219 17.52 7.40 13.34
C ASN A 219 16.94 6.88 14.66
N GLY A 220 16.04 5.89 14.61
CA GLY A 220 15.40 5.30 15.77
C GLY A 220 14.38 6.20 16.49
N MET A 221 14.07 7.38 15.94
CA MET A 221 12.99 8.22 16.45
C MET A 221 11.64 7.68 15.97
N ALA A 222 10.70 7.50 16.90
CA ALA A 222 9.30 7.26 16.57
C ALA A 222 8.82 8.29 15.55
N ALA A 223 7.91 7.90 14.65
CA ALA A 223 7.38 8.75 13.59
C ALA A 223 6.65 9.98 14.16
N SER A 224 7.42 10.99 14.56
CA SER A 224 6.95 12.36 14.80
C SER A 224 6.91 13.09 13.46
N SER A 225 6.22 14.24 13.43
CA SER A 225 6.10 15.10 12.25
C SER A 225 7.44 15.63 11.69
N GLU A 226 8.58 15.28 12.31
CA GLU A 226 9.93 15.66 11.87
C GLU A 226 10.50 14.69 10.83
N ALA A 227 10.08 13.41 10.89
CA ALA A 227 10.34 12.39 9.86
C ALA A 227 9.83 12.79 8.46
N SER A 228 8.89 13.74 8.46
CA SER A 228 8.08 14.22 7.35
C SER A 228 8.72 15.33 6.52
N ARG A 229 9.82 15.96 6.98
CA ARG A 229 10.29 17.22 6.37
C ARG A 229 10.70 17.08 4.89
N GLY A 230 11.10 15.89 4.44
CA GLY A 230 11.40 15.62 3.03
C GLY A 230 10.18 15.30 2.15
N ALA A 231 9.00 15.11 2.75
CA ALA A 231 7.76 14.73 2.08
C ALA A 231 6.57 15.57 2.53
N SER A 232 6.81 16.76 3.11
CA SER A 232 5.78 17.52 3.84
C SER A 232 4.63 17.98 2.93
N SER A 233 4.94 18.34 1.69
CA SER A 233 3.98 18.65 0.62
C SER A 233 3.16 17.42 0.22
N LEU A 234 3.80 16.26 0.04
CA LEU A 234 3.10 15.00 -0.26
C LEU A 234 2.18 14.54 0.87
N LEU A 235 2.64 14.65 2.12
CA LEU A 235 1.83 14.32 3.30
C LEU A 235 0.66 15.28 3.48
N ALA A 236 0.81 16.55 3.10
CA ALA A 236 -0.28 17.53 3.13
C ALA A 236 -1.30 17.30 2.02
N ALA A 237 -0.84 16.87 0.84
CA ALA A 237 -1.71 16.56 -0.31
C ALA A 237 -2.44 15.21 -0.14
N ALA A 238 -1.78 14.22 0.45
CA ALA A 238 -2.38 12.92 0.72
C ALA A 238 -3.42 13.01 1.84
N ARG A 239 -4.60 12.39 1.64
CA ARG A 239 -5.63 12.35 2.69
C ARG A 239 -5.49 11.16 3.63
N SER A 240 -4.75 10.13 3.21
CA SER A 240 -4.32 9.04 4.07
C SER A 240 -2.83 8.82 3.88
N SER A 241 -2.12 8.60 4.99
CA SER A 241 -0.69 8.32 4.95
C SER A 241 -0.33 7.25 5.96
N ARG A 242 0.52 6.32 5.55
CA ARG A 242 1.07 5.28 6.44
C ARG A 242 2.60 5.28 6.36
N ALA A 243 3.23 4.99 7.49
CA ALA A 243 4.67 4.87 7.59
C ALA A 243 5.07 3.41 7.85
N LEU A 244 6.02 2.89 7.07
CA LEU A 244 6.63 1.59 7.31
C LEU A 244 7.98 1.77 8.01
N GLN A 245 8.16 1.02 9.09
CA GLN A 245 9.40 1.03 9.86
C GLN A 245 9.76 -0.39 10.24
N LYS A 246 11.07 -0.63 10.40
CA LYS A 246 11.51 -1.88 11.02
C LYS A 246 11.16 -1.82 12.50
N ALA A 247 10.61 -2.91 13.03
CA ALA A 247 10.47 -3.07 14.47
C ALA A 247 11.81 -2.79 15.16
N SER A 248 11.78 -1.97 16.19
CA SER A 248 12.91 -1.71 17.09
C SER A 248 13.27 -2.96 17.88
N GLU A 249 14.48 -2.99 18.44
CA GLU A 249 14.92 -4.10 19.29
C GLU A 249 14.00 -4.29 20.50
N LYS A 250 13.50 -3.19 21.06
CA LYS A 250 12.52 -3.20 22.16
C LYS A 250 11.21 -3.85 21.73
N GLU A 251 10.63 -3.41 20.62
CA GLU A 251 9.37 -3.96 20.09
C GLU A 251 9.52 -5.45 19.73
N ARG A 252 10.64 -5.88 19.15
CA ARG A 252 10.89 -7.31 18.86
C ARG A 252 10.94 -8.16 20.13
N ARG A 253 11.49 -7.63 21.23
CA ARG A 253 11.50 -8.33 22.52
C ARG A 253 10.10 -8.40 23.13
N GLU A 254 9.34 -7.32 23.03
CA GLU A 254 7.96 -7.23 23.56
C GLU A 254 6.97 -8.11 22.79
N TRP A 255 7.11 -8.21 21.46
CA TRP A 255 6.24 -9.06 20.63
C TRP A 255 6.68 -10.52 20.58
N GLY A 256 7.80 -10.85 21.22
CA GLY A 256 8.53 -12.08 20.98
C GLY A 256 9.21 -12.05 19.62
N SER A 257 10.42 -12.62 19.51
CA SER A 257 10.99 -12.91 18.20
C SER A 257 9.95 -13.74 17.42
N PRO A 258 9.63 -13.42 16.15
CA PRO A 258 8.96 -14.40 15.31
C PRO A 258 9.78 -15.68 15.46
N MET A 259 9.14 -16.80 15.81
CA MET A 259 9.82 -18.08 16.04
C MET A 259 10.96 -18.20 15.03
N THR A 260 12.20 -18.04 15.50
CA THR A 260 13.34 -18.44 14.71
C THR A 260 13.19 -19.94 14.63
N MET A 261 12.53 -20.42 13.58
CA MET A 261 12.74 -21.79 13.15
C MET A 261 14.25 -21.89 12.97
N GLU A 262 14.89 -22.62 13.89
CA GLU A 262 16.33 -22.82 13.83
C GLU A 262 16.66 -23.21 12.39
N PRO A 263 17.68 -22.59 11.78
CA PRO A 263 18.11 -23.04 10.48
C PRO A 263 18.43 -24.52 10.63
N ILE A 264 17.66 -25.38 9.98
CA ILE A 264 18.14 -26.71 9.65
C ILE A 264 19.34 -26.41 8.77
N SER A 265 20.53 -26.37 9.37
CA SER A 265 21.76 -26.24 8.59
C SER A 265 21.70 -27.36 7.55
N LEU A 266 22.07 -27.06 6.31
CA LEU A 266 22.17 -28.09 5.28
C LEU A 266 23.04 -29.27 5.77
N SER A 267 23.97 -29.04 6.71
CA SER A 267 24.72 -30.11 7.38
C SER A 267 23.89 -30.99 8.32
N ASN A 268 22.83 -30.50 8.96
CA ASN A 268 21.93 -31.28 9.83
C ASN A 268 20.76 -31.90 9.06
N GLY A 269 20.26 -31.24 8.02
CA GLY A 269 19.22 -31.77 7.13
C GLY A 269 19.74 -32.90 6.24
N ILE A 270 20.95 -32.75 5.70
CA ILE A 270 21.63 -33.82 4.95
C ILE A 270 22.05 -34.94 5.91
N ARG A 271 22.57 -34.66 7.11
CA ARG A 271 22.89 -35.74 8.08
C ARG A 271 21.66 -36.52 8.54
N ARG A 272 20.50 -35.88 8.79
CA ARG A 272 19.25 -36.58 9.17
C ARG A 272 18.69 -37.43 8.04
N THR A 273 18.67 -36.92 6.81
CA THR A 273 18.20 -37.69 5.64
C THR A 273 19.18 -38.79 5.24
N SER A 274 20.49 -38.55 5.38
CA SER A 274 21.53 -39.57 5.16
C SER A 274 21.51 -40.67 6.22
N ARG A 275 21.25 -40.34 7.50
CA ARG A 275 21.05 -41.35 8.56
C ARG A 275 19.77 -42.15 8.34
N MET A 276 18.66 -41.52 7.95
CA MET A 276 17.42 -42.24 7.61
C MET A 276 17.59 -43.13 6.37
N LEU A 277 18.38 -42.72 5.36
CA LEU A 277 18.71 -43.55 4.20
C LEU A 277 19.72 -44.67 4.51
N ALA A 278 20.65 -44.44 5.44
CA ALA A 278 21.60 -45.45 5.90
C ALA A 278 20.93 -46.49 6.82
N ASP A 279 20.03 -46.06 7.71
CA ASP A 279 19.22 -46.94 8.56
C ASP A 279 18.21 -47.74 7.72
N TRP A 280 17.63 -47.15 6.66
CA TRP A 280 16.76 -47.87 5.71
C TRP A 280 17.51 -48.94 4.90
N LYS A 281 18.80 -48.73 4.59
CA LYS A 281 19.62 -49.74 3.87
C LYS A 281 20.21 -50.82 4.80
N SER A 282 20.38 -50.54 6.09
CA SER A 282 21.00 -51.46 7.05
C SER A 282 19.99 -52.30 7.84
N THR A 283 18.75 -51.84 7.98
CA THR A 283 17.67 -52.60 8.61
C THR A 283 16.63 -52.99 7.57
N GLY A 284 16.66 -54.25 7.15
CA GLY A 284 15.50 -54.88 6.52
C GLY A 284 14.23 -54.71 7.37
N PRO A 285 13.04 -55.09 6.85
CA PRO A 285 11.74 -54.56 7.26
C PRO A 285 11.56 -54.57 8.79
N PHE A 286 11.36 -53.39 9.37
CA PHE A 286 11.27 -53.18 10.82
C PHE A 286 10.06 -53.90 11.45
N PRO A 287 10.15 -54.38 12.71
CA PRO A 287 9.06 -55.08 13.40
C PRO A 287 7.92 -54.13 13.84
N SER A 288 6.73 -54.37 13.29
CA SER A 288 5.39 -54.40 13.91
C SER A 288 5.05 -53.67 15.23
N ARG A 289 5.50 -52.43 15.50
CA ARG A 289 4.96 -51.68 16.67
C ARG A 289 4.56 -50.22 16.53
N LEU A 290 4.56 -49.64 15.32
CA LEU A 290 4.11 -48.25 15.10
C LEU A 290 3.15 -48.08 13.90
N ALA A 291 2.43 -49.15 13.53
CA ALA A 291 1.49 -49.15 12.41
C ALA A 291 0.03 -49.22 12.88
N LYS A 292 -0.39 -48.33 13.79
CA LYS A 292 -1.80 -48.29 14.22
C LYS A 292 -2.56 -46.98 14.10
N GLU A 293 -1.96 -45.87 13.67
CA GLU A 293 -2.74 -44.68 13.38
C GLU A 293 -2.30 -44.05 12.05
N THR A 294 -3.31 -43.75 11.23
CA THR A 294 -3.28 -43.18 9.86
C THR A 294 -3.06 -44.18 8.71
N ARG A 295 -4.18 -44.66 8.16
CA ARG A 295 -4.28 -45.27 6.83
C ARG A 295 -4.30 -44.16 5.78
N LEU A 296 -3.28 -44.05 4.93
CA LEU A 296 -3.40 -43.65 3.51
C LEU A 296 -2.22 -44.25 2.71
N PRO A 297 -2.45 -44.94 1.58
CA PRO A 297 -1.38 -45.44 0.74
C PRO A 297 -0.96 -44.36 -0.27
N LEU A 298 0.28 -43.87 -0.19
CA LEU A 298 0.82 -42.95 -1.20
C LEU A 298 1.79 -43.70 -2.12
N SER A 299 1.48 -43.74 -3.41
CA SER A 299 2.33 -44.32 -4.46
C SER A 299 3.61 -43.50 -4.70
N ASN A 300 4.65 -44.15 -5.27
CA ASN A 300 5.97 -43.57 -5.53
C ASN A 300 5.97 -42.23 -6.33
N ALA A 301 4.94 -41.98 -7.15
CA ALA A 301 4.79 -40.71 -7.87
C ALA A 301 4.45 -39.51 -6.95
N SER A 302 3.79 -39.77 -5.82
CA SER A 302 3.46 -38.75 -4.82
C SER A 302 4.70 -38.32 -4.02
N ILE A 303 5.63 -39.24 -3.77
CA ILE A 303 6.88 -38.98 -3.05
C ILE A 303 7.82 -38.11 -3.92
N HIS A 304 7.89 -38.36 -5.22
CA HIS A 304 8.66 -37.52 -6.15
C HIS A 304 8.10 -36.10 -6.26
N ARG A 305 6.77 -35.92 -6.27
CA ARG A 305 6.11 -34.59 -6.19
C ARG A 305 6.35 -33.89 -4.86
N MET A 306 6.40 -34.65 -3.76
CA MET A 306 6.66 -34.10 -2.43
C MET A 306 8.10 -33.61 -2.30
N LEU A 307 9.07 -34.37 -2.83
CA LEU A 307 10.49 -34.00 -2.83
C LEU A 307 10.80 -32.84 -3.77
N SER A 308 10.16 -32.75 -4.94
CA SER A 308 10.31 -31.60 -5.84
C SER A 308 9.60 -30.35 -5.31
N LYS A 309 8.46 -30.47 -4.62
CA LYS A 309 7.85 -29.37 -3.86
C LYS A 309 8.73 -28.92 -2.69
N ALA A 310 9.36 -29.85 -1.97
CA ALA A 310 10.28 -29.52 -0.89
C ALA A 310 11.55 -28.83 -1.42
N PHE A 311 12.08 -29.25 -2.58
CA PHE A 311 13.25 -28.64 -3.20
C PHE A 311 12.93 -27.23 -3.75
N LEU A 312 11.77 -27.05 -4.40
CA LEU A 312 11.30 -25.72 -4.81
C LEU A 312 10.97 -24.84 -3.60
N ALA A 313 10.43 -25.41 -2.52
CA ALA A 313 10.17 -24.69 -1.29
C ALA A 313 11.46 -24.24 -0.61
N VAL A 314 12.55 -25.02 -0.66
CA VAL A 314 13.86 -24.62 -0.14
C VAL A 314 14.47 -23.49 -0.97
N ILE A 315 14.39 -23.53 -2.30
CA ILE A 315 14.88 -22.44 -3.16
C ILE A 315 14.02 -21.17 -2.98
N CYS A 316 12.69 -21.31 -2.95
CA CYS A 316 11.78 -20.21 -2.66
C CYS A 316 12.00 -19.64 -1.26
N TRP A 317 12.27 -20.51 -0.26
CA TRP A 317 12.58 -20.14 1.12
C TRP A 317 13.90 -19.40 1.23
N GLN A 318 14.94 -19.81 0.49
CA GLN A 318 16.27 -19.18 0.51
C GLN A 318 16.25 -17.78 -0.13
N TYR A 319 15.43 -17.56 -1.16
CA TYR A 319 15.20 -16.24 -1.76
C TYR A 319 14.20 -15.39 -0.95
N SER A 320 13.17 -15.99 -0.35
CA SER A 320 12.21 -15.25 0.50
C SER A 320 12.77 -14.88 1.87
N ARG A 321 13.75 -15.63 2.40
CA ARG A 321 14.32 -15.39 3.75
C ARG A 321 15.02 -14.05 3.88
N GLN A 322 15.59 -13.52 2.80
CA GLN A 322 16.22 -12.19 2.85
C GLN A 322 15.20 -11.05 2.93
N TRP A 323 13.93 -11.28 2.59
CA TRP A 323 12.92 -10.22 2.46
C TRP A 323 11.69 -10.37 3.38
N MET A 324 11.22 -11.57 3.72
CA MET A 324 9.94 -11.79 4.42
C MET A 324 10.00 -11.93 5.96
N GLU A 325 11.17 -12.10 6.59
CA GLU A 325 11.29 -12.25 8.06
C GLU A 325 11.28 -10.91 8.84
N ARG A 326 10.40 -9.95 8.49
CA ARG A 326 10.32 -8.69 9.25
C ARG A 326 8.88 -8.39 9.67
N SER A 327 8.64 -8.52 10.98
CA SER A 327 7.43 -8.03 11.64
C SER A 327 7.21 -6.54 11.29
N PHE A 328 6.09 -6.22 10.66
CA PHE A 328 5.72 -4.86 10.27
C PHE A 328 4.87 -4.21 11.37
N VAL A 329 5.07 -2.91 11.58
CA VAL A 329 4.29 -2.09 12.50
C VAL A 329 3.49 -1.12 11.67
N PHE A 330 2.17 -1.27 11.62
CA PHE A 330 1.29 -0.31 10.96
C PHE A 330 0.80 0.69 12.00
N GLN A 331 1.33 1.91 11.97
CA GLN A 331 0.83 3.00 12.82
C GLN A 331 -0.20 3.80 12.01
N THR A 332 -1.50 3.54 12.26
CA THR A 332 -2.58 4.43 11.83
C THR A 332 -2.95 5.34 13.00
N ARG A 333 -3.20 6.63 12.77
CA ARG A 333 -3.64 7.56 13.83
C ARG A 333 -4.98 7.05 14.40
N PRO A 334 -5.11 6.84 15.72
CA PRO A 334 -6.40 6.66 16.36
C PRO A 334 -7.16 7.98 16.33
N ASP A 335 -8.49 7.87 16.27
CA ASP A 335 -9.46 8.94 16.21
C ASP A 335 -9.14 10.12 17.15
N SER A 336 -9.15 11.33 16.60
CA SER A 336 -9.27 12.55 17.41
C SER A 336 -10.72 12.68 17.88
N GLY A 337 -11.08 11.84 18.86
CA GLY A 337 -12.31 11.96 19.61
C GLY A 337 -12.29 13.27 20.40
N TRP A 338 -13.24 14.15 20.11
CA TRP A 338 -13.47 15.38 20.87
C TRP A 338 -13.92 15.02 22.29
N VAL A 339 -13.05 15.23 23.27
CA VAL A 339 -13.45 15.20 24.69
C VAL A 339 -14.01 16.57 25.05
N ARG A 340 -15.34 16.61 25.20
CA ARG A 340 -16.08 17.74 25.76
C ARG A 340 -15.60 17.93 27.21
N LYS A 341 -14.86 19.01 27.51
CA LYS A 341 -14.61 19.41 28.90
C LYS A 341 -15.93 19.79 29.55
N SER A 342 -16.40 18.97 30.49
CA SER A 342 -17.48 19.34 31.40
C SER A 342 -16.90 20.15 32.57
N ARG A 343 -17.38 21.40 32.65
CA ARG A 343 -17.34 22.40 33.74
C ARG A 343 -16.07 22.53 34.57
#